data_AF-A0A7V4AXD2-F1
#
_entry.id   AF-A0A7V4AXD2-F1
#
_cell.length_a   1.000
_cell.length_b   1.000
_cell.length_c   1.000
_cell.angle_alpha   90.00
_cell.angle_beta   90.00
_cell.angle_gamma   90.00
#
_symmetry.space_group_name_H-M   'P 1'
#
loop_
_entity.id
_entity.type
_entity.pdbx_description
1 polymer ?
#
loop_
_entity_poly.entity_id
_entity_poly.type
_entity_poly.pdbx_seq_one_letter_code
_entity_poly.pdbx_strand_id
1 'polypeptide(L)'
;MRRTVIALAAFLVFACAAAVAGERVTVTLDEINNRGYIPQWMVIGKFSAGLPGGYTGMVVARRAQLPDKDFLEDQGGEAAIKPEVGMAHARGEKGQALWQKLSADSGLIDLGPLYPGMPESTMYAAVYIDSIRDAALFLDMETLTGATVWVNHEMALRSAPGALGETGREKLLVQLKSGVNLLLIKFGGLRYERA
;
A
#
# COMPACT_ATOMS: atom_id res chain seq x y z
N MET A 1 -42.77 -59.11 11.86
CA MET A 1 -41.99 -57.90 12.20
C MET A 1 -41.15 -57.49 10.99
N ARG A 2 -41.58 -56.48 10.22
CA ARG A 2 -40.84 -55.94 9.06
C ARG A 2 -39.89 -54.85 9.55
N ARG A 3 -38.58 -55.00 9.32
CA ARG A 3 -37.58 -53.96 9.60
C ARG A 3 -37.36 -53.13 8.34
N THR A 4 -37.80 -51.88 8.36
CA THR A 4 -37.54 -50.88 7.31
C THR A 4 -36.14 -50.33 7.51
N VAL A 5 -35.24 -50.54 6.56
CA VAL A 5 -33.90 -49.95 6.55
C VAL A 5 -34.00 -48.62 5.80
N ILE A 6 -33.83 -47.50 6.51
CA ILE A 6 -33.76 -46.17 5.91
C ILE A 6 -32.29 -45.89 5.60
N ALA A 7 -31.92 -45.91 4.32
CA ALA A 7 -30.61 -45.51 3.85
C ALA A 7 -30.53 -43.98 3.85
N LEU A 8 -29.72 -43.41 4.76
CA LEU A 8 -29.45 -41.98 4.85
C LEU A 8 -28.37 -41.63 3.81
N ALA A 9 -28.77 -41.08 2.66
CA ALA A 9 -27.84 -40.56 1.67
C ALA A 9 -27.30 -39.21 2.14
N ALA A 10 -26.07 -39.21 2.69
CA ALA A 10 -25.35 -37.99 3.02
C ALA A 10 -24.80 -37.36 1.73
N PHE A 11 -25.45 -36.31 1.22
CA PHE A 11 -24.92 -35.47 0.16
C PHE A 11 -23.82 -34.57 0.73
N LEU A 12 -22.55 -34.93 0.50
CA LEU A 12 -21.41 -34.07 0.79
C LEU A 12 -21.30 -33.01 -0.32
N VAL A 13 -21.79 -31.80 -0.05
CA VAL A 13 -21.56 -30.65 -0.93
C VAL A 13 -20.15 -30.12 -0.66
N PHE A 14 -19.17 -30.55 -1.47
CA PHE A 14 -17.88 -29.87 -1.55
C PHE A 14 -18.09 -28.56 -2.32
N ALA A 15 -18.33 -27.47 -1.60
CA ALA A 15 -18.21 -26.13 -2.16
C ALA A 15 -16.71 -25.86 -2.40
N CYS A 16 -16.23 -26.13 -3.62
CA CYS A 16 -14.95 -25.62 -4.08
C CYS A 16 -15.05 -24.09 -4.12
N ALA A 17 -14.64 -23.42 -3.05
CA ALA A 17 -14.38 -21.99 -3.10
C ALA A 17 -13.16 -21.80 -4.01
N ALA A 18 -13.41 -21.56 -5.30
CA ALA A 18 -12.37 -21.06 -6.19
C ALA A 18 -11.91 -19.73 -5.61
N ALA A 19 -10.66 -19.66 -5.17
CA ALA A 19 -10.06 -18.40 -4.79
C ALA A 19 -10.10 -17.49 -6.02
N VAL A 20 -10.95 -16.47 -5.97
CA VAL A 20 -10.95 -15.41 -6.98
C VAL A 20 -9.62 -14.69 -6.78
N ALA A 21 -8.68 -14.89 -7.71
CA ALA A 21 -7.43 -14.14 -7.72
C ALA A 21 -7.79 -12.64 -7.74
N GLY A 22 -7.26 -11.89 -6.78
CA GLY A 22 -7.55 -10.47 -6.68
C GLY A 22 -6.91 -9.72 -7.86
N GLU A 23 -7.54 -8.62 -8.25
CA GLU A 23 -7.03 -7.83 -9.36
C GLU A 23 -5.76 -7.07 -8.93
N ARG A 24 -4.71 -7.14 -9.76
CA ARG A 24 -3.52 -6.30 -9.59
C ARG A 24 -3.67 -5.01 -10.38
N VAL A 25 -3.26 -3.90 -9.80
CA VAL A 25 -3.11 -2.65 -10.54
C VAL A 25 -1.75 -2.63 -11.20
N THR A 26 -1.74 -2.82 -12.51
CA THR A 26 -0.53 -2.79 -13.34
C THR A 26 -0.56 -1.59 -14.28
N VAL A 27 0.56 -0.87 -14.36
CA VAL A 27 0.80 0.22 -15.32
C VAL A 27 2.04 -0.12 -16.13
N THR A 28 2.12 0.36 -17.37
CA THR A 28 3.34 0.16 -18.18
C THR A 28 4.35 1.26 -17.90
N LEU A 29 5.65 0.96 -18.01
CA LEU A 29 6.68 1.98 -17.90
C LEU A 29 6.51 3.09 -18.96
N ASP A 30 6.07 2.74 -20.18
CA ASP A 30 5.79 3.71 -21.23
C ASP A 30 4.65 4.67 -20.86
N GLU A 31 3.61 4.16 -20.20
CA GLU A 31 2.53 5.01 -19.68
C GLU A 31 3.04 6.01 -18.62
N ILE A 32 3.87 5.55 -17.69
CA ILE A 32 4.49 6.42 -16.67
C ILE A 32 5.33 7.50 -17.36
N ASN A 33 6.17 7.13 -18.33
CA ASN A 33 7.04 8.07 -19.05
C ASN A 33 6.23 9.12 -19.83
N ASN A 34 5.13 8.71 -20.47
CA ASN A 34 4.29 9.61 -21.26
C ASN A 34 3.53 10.61 -20.37
N ARG A 35 3.13 10.18 -19.16
CA ARG A 35 2.38 11.03 -18.22
C ARG A 35 3.28 11.86 -17.30
N GLY A 36 4.47 11.37 -17.01
CA GLY A 36 5.36 11.90 -15.98
C GLY A 36 4.94 11.54 -14.55
N TYR A 37 3.96 10.65 -14.37
CA TYR A 37 3.49 10.17 -13.07
C TYR A 37 2.80 8.80 -13.20
N ILE A 38 2.58 8.12 -12.07
CA ILE A 38 1.86 6.84 -12.01
C ILE A 38 0.35 7.10 -11.91
N PRO A 39 -0.46 6.69 -12.91
CA PRO A 39 -1.88 7.06 -12.99
C PRO A 39 -2.83 6.18 -12.19
N GLN A 40 -2.39 5.01 -11.74
CA GLN A 40 -3.18 4.04 -11.02
C GLN A 40 -2.38 3.48 -9.86
N TRP A 41 -3.01 3.42 -8.69
CA TRP A 41 -2.43 2.90 -7.47
C TRP A 41 -3.40 1.92 -6.81
N MET A 42 -2.85 1.00 -6.04
CA MET A 42 -3.56 0.39 -4.91
C MET A 42 -3.15 1.14 -3.65
N VAL A 43 -4.09 1.42 -2.77
CA VAL A 43 -3.80 2.02 -1.47
C VAL A 43 -4.52 1.28 -0.36
N ILE A 44 -3.89 1.22 0.80
CA ILE A 44 -4.48 0.62 2.00
C ILE A 44 -4.15 1.46 3.23
N GLY A 45 -5.09 1.46 4.18
CA GLY A 45 -4.77 1.75 5.57
C GLY A 45 -5.92 2.28 6.40
N LYS A 46 -5.71 3.53 6.85
CA LYS A 46 -5.96 4.05 8.20
C LYS A 46 -5.26 3.26 9.33
N PHE A 47 -4.06 2.72 9.10
CA PHE A 47 -3.33 2.05 10.18
C PHE A 47 -2.92 3.05 11.26
N SER A 48 -2.72 2.57 12.49
CA SER A 48 -2.27 3.45 13.60
C SER A 48 -0.99 4.18 13.20
N ALA A 49 -0.87 5.47 13.56
CA ALA A 49 0.39 6.18 13.42
C ALA A 49 1.49 5.53 14.28
N GLY A 50 1.13 4.90 15.41
CA GLY A 50 2.10 4.16 16.24
C GLY A 50 3.21 5.02 16.86
N LEU A 51 3.03 6.35 16.85
CA LEU A 51 4.01 7.32 17.33
C LEU A 51 3.43 8.13 18.51
N PRO A 52 4.23 8.44 19.55
CA PRO A 52 3.80 9.32 20.63
C PRO A 52 3.37 10.70 20.09
N GLY A 53 2.12 11.10 20.33
CA GLY A 53 1.57 12.36 19.80
C GLY A 53 1.26 12.34 18.29
N GLY A 54 1.34 11.17 17.64
CA GLY A 54 1.05 11.02 16.22
C GLY A 54 2.07 11.70 15.30
N TYR A 55 1.71 11.78 14.03
CA TYR A 55 2.47 12.51 13.02
C TYR A 55 2.48 14.03 13.29
N THR A 56 1.41 14.62 13.83
CA THR A 56 1.44 16.06 14.20
C THR A 56 2.41 16.31 15.34
N GLY A 57 2.46 15.43 16.35
CA GLY A 57 3.45 15.53 17.43
C GLY A 57 4.88 15.46 16.89
N MET A 58 5.12 14.58 15.92
CA MET A 58 6.41 14.46 15.22
C MET A 58 6.76 15.72 14.42
N VAL A 59 5.80 16.29 13.69
CA VAL A 59 5.94 17.56 12.97
C VAL A 59 6.28 18.69 13.95
N VAL A 60 5.52 18.85 15.03
CA VAL A 60 5.77 19.89 16.06
C VAL A 60 7.15 19.73 16.71
N ALA A 61 7.57 18.49 16.97
CA ALA A 61 8.89 18.18 17.50
C ALA A 61 10.03 18.34 16.48
N ARG A 62 9.71 18.69 15.21
CA ARG A 62 10.65 18.73 14.08
C ARG A 62 11.41 17.41 13.90
N ARG A 63 10.69 16.30 14.01
CA ARG A 63 11.20 14.93 13.86
C ARG A 63 10.26 14.17 12.93
N ALA A 64 10.40 14.33 11.63
CA ALA A 64 9.65 13.50 10.70
C ALA A 64 10.08 12.04 10.87
N GLN A 65 9.16 11.13 11.20
CA GLN A 65 9.47 9.72 11.37
C GLN A 65 8.25 8.88 11.02
N LEU A 66 8.47 7.77 10.32
CA LEU A 66 7.47 6.72 10.13
C LEU A 66 7.62 5.64 11.21
N PRO A 67 6.53 4.99 11.63
CA PRO A 67 6.63 3.88 12.56
C PRO A 67 7.31 2.67 11.91
N ASP A 68 8.10 1.97 12.72
CA ASP A 68 8.80 0.74 12.32
C ASP A 68 7.87 -0.47 12.20
N LYS A 69 6.63 -0.34 12.69
CA LYS A 69 5.64 -1.41 12.64
C LYS A 69 5.27 -1.76 11.20
N ASP A 70 5.50 -3.01 10.82
CA ASP A 70 4.95 -3.61 9.60
C ASP A 70 3.44 -3.89 9.82
N PHE A 71 2.60 -3.30 8.97
CA PHE A 71 1.15 -3.50 9.05
C PHE A 71 0.63 -4.54 8.04
N LEU A 72 1.53 -5.10 7.24
CA LEU A 72 1.26 -6.09 6.20
C LEU A 72 1.77 -7.49 6.61
N GLU A 73 2.25 -7.64 7.85
CA GLU A 73 2.90 -8.85 8.39
C GLU A 73 2.03 -10.11 8.26
N ASP A 74 0.71 -9.97 8.36
CA ASP A 74 -0.28 -11.06 8.27
C ASP A 74 -0.36 -11.69 6.86
N GLN A 75 0.23 -11.04 5.86
CA GLN A 75 0.34 -11.54 4.48
C GLN A 75 1.79 -11.53 3.97
N GLY A 76 2.76 -11.73 4.88
CA GLY A 76 4.18 -11.84 4.57
C GLY A 76 4.99 -10.56 4.75
N GLY A 77 4.34 -9.44 5.11
CA GLY A 77 5.02 -8.19 5.44
C GLY A 77 5.50 -7.39 4.23
N GLU A 78 6.06 -6.22 4.50
CA GLU A 78 6.58 -5.25 3.52
C GLU A 78 7.58 -5.90 2.53
N ALA A 79 8.31 -6.93 2.98
CA ALA A 79 9.32 -7.66 2.22
C ALA A 79 8.81 -8.94 1.50
N ALA A 80 7.51 -9.23 1.51
CA ALA A 80 6.97 -10.37 0.73
C ALA A 80 5.53 -10.19 0.23
N ILE A 81 4.85 -9.11 0.62
CA ILE A 81 3.46 -8.84 0.25
C ILE A 81 3.27 -8.81 -1.27
N LYS A 82 2.18 -9.41 -1.75
CA LYS A 82 1.74 -9.32 -3.15
C LYS A 82 0.37 -8.65 -3.18
N PRO A 83 0.30 -7.30 -3.11
CA PRO A 83 -0.98 -6.60 -2.98
C PRO A 83 -1.91 -6.92 -4.15
N GLU A 84 -3.18 -7.11 -3.82
CA GLU A 84 -4.28 -7.29 -4.78
C GLU A 84 -5.49 -6.52 -4.26
N VAL A 85 -6.32 -5.98 -5.17
CA VAL A 85 -7.52 -5.23 -4.79
C VAL A 85 -8.45 -6.13 -3.99
N GLY A 86 -8.94 -5.62 -2.85
CA GLY A 86 -9.78 -6.36 -1.92
C GLY A 86 -9.01 -7.25 -0.93
N MET A 87 -7.68 -7.40 -1.09
CA MET A 87 -6.87 -8.08 -0.08
C MET A 87 -6.97 -7.35 1.26
N ALA A 88 -7.25 -8.10 2.31
CA ALA A 88 -7.53 -7.59 3.65
C ALA A 88 -6.33 -7.74 4.58
N HIS A 89 -6.14 -6.75 5.43
CA HIS A 89 -5.14 -6.75 6.50
C HIS A 89 -5.77 -6.39 7.84
N ALA A 90 -5.29 -7.01 8.91
CA ALA A 90 -5.76 -6.69 10.25
C ALA A 90 -5.41 -5.25 10.67
N ARG A 91 -6.38 -4.54 11.25
CA ARG A 91 -6.21 -3.18 11.81
C ARG A 91 -6.44 -3.17 13.33
N GLY A 92 -6.02 -4.25 13.99
CA GLY A 92 -6.30 -4.49 15.40
C GLY A 92 -7.81 -4.49 15.68
N GLU A 93 -8.24 -3.86 16.77
CA GLU A 93 -9.65 -3.75 17.15
C GLU A 93 -10.52 -2.97 16.14
N LYS A 94 -9.91 -2.23 15.20
CA LYS A 94 -10.62 -1.43 14.20
C LYS A 94 -11.06 -2.23 12.97
N GLY A 95 -11.03 -3.57 13.04
CA GLY A 95 -11.44 -4.47 11.97
C GLY A 95 -10.34 -4.67 10.92
N GLN A 96 -10.74 -4.71 9.65
CA GLN A 96 -9.84 -4.94 8.52
C GLN A 96 -9.67 -3.66 7.68
N ALA A 97 -8.49 -3.50 7.10
CA ALA A 97 -8.24 -2.56 6.00
C ALA A 97 -8.17 -3.35 4.68
N LEU A 98 -8.70 -2.78 3.61
CA LEU A 98 -8.70 -3.41 2.29
C LEU A 98 -7.83 -2.60 1.34
N TRP A 99 -7.08 -3.27 0.48
CA TRP A 99 -6.45 -2.63 -0.67
C TRP A 99 -7.52 -2.15 -1.65
N GLN A 100 -7.49 -0.87 -1.98
CA GLN A 100 -8.46 -0.21 -2.85
C GLN A 100 -7.74 0.41 -4.03
N LYS A 101 -8.39 0.44 -5.20
CA LYS A 101 -7.88 1.19 -6.35
C LYS A 101 -8.01 2.69 -6.11
N LEU A 102 -7.03 3.42 -6.59
CA LEU A 102 -7.01 4.87 -6.61
C LEU A 102 -6.46 5.35 -7.95
N SER A 103 -7.26 6.13 -8.68
CA SER A 103 -6.80 6.84 -9.87
C SER A 103 -6.11 8.14 -9.45
N ALA A 104 -5.00 8.45 -10.11
CA ALA A 104 -4.34 9.75 -10.00
C ALA A 104 -4.47 10.47 -11.34
N ASP A 105 -4.98 11.70 -11.29
CA ASP A 105 -5.10 12.56 -12.48
C ASP A 105 -3.88 13.49 -12.65
N SER A 106 -2.92 13.40 -11.73
CA SER A 106 -1.67 14.15 -11.71
C SER A 106 -0.61 13.39 -10.90
N GLY A 107 0.57 13.98 -10.69
CA GLY A 107 1.58 13.44 -9.76
C GLY A 107 1.15 13.42 -8.28
N LEU A 108 -0.05 13.92 -7.95
CA LEU A 108 -0.60 13.91 -6.59
C LEU A 108 -1.48 12.68 -6.34
N ILE A 109 -1.24 12.00 -5.23
CA ILE A 109 -2.11 10.94 -4.68
C ILE A 109 -3.08 11.60 -3.70
N ASP A 110 -4.33 11.83 -4.10
CA ASP A 110 -5.38 12.32 -3.21
C ASP A 110 -6.11 11.17 -2.51
N LEU A 111 -5.89 11.06 -1.20
CA LEU A 111 -6.51 10.04 -0.35
C LEU A 111 -7.89 10.45 0.20
N GLY A 112 -8.27 11.72 0.05
CA GLY A 112 -9.52 12.28 0.59
C GLY A 112 -10.77 11.49 0.20
N PRO A 113 -10.96 11.12 -1.08
CA PRO A 113 -12.13 10.36 -1.53
C PRO A 113 -12.26 8.98 -0.88
N LEU A 114 -11.15 8.29 -0.61
CA LEU A 114 -11.16 6.96 0.02
C LEU A 114 -11.25 7.03 1.54
N TYR A 115 -10.76 8.11 2.12
CA TYR A 115 -10.54 8.23 3.54
C TYR A 115 -10.99 9.59 4.08
N PRO A 116 -12.29 9.94 3.97
CA PRO A 116 -12.80 11.20 4.49
C PRO A 116 -12.55 11.30 6.00
N GLY A 117 -12.18 12.50 6.46
CA GLY A 117 -11.95 12.80 7.88
C GLY A 117 -10.91 11.90 8.55
N MET A 118 -9.93 11.40 7.79
CA MET A 118 -8.92 10.48 8.31
C MET A 118 -8.13 11.11 9.47
N PRO A 119 -8.09 10.45 10.65
CA PRO A 119 -7.11 10.82 11.65
C PRO A 119 -5.71 10.46 11.14
N GLU A 120 -4.69 11.01 11.76
CA GLU A 120 -3.30 10.70 11.44
C GLU A 120 -3.05 9.18 11.40
N SER A 121 -2.57 8.69 10.28
CA SER A 121 -2.52 7.25 10.04
C SER A 121 -1.40 6.84 9.12
N THR A 122 -0.86 5.64 9.34
CA THR A 122 0.10 5.03 8.41
C THR A 122 -0.66 4.44 7.23
N MET A 123 -0.15 4.69 6.03
CA MET A 123 -0.76 4.28 4.77
C MET A 123 0.29 3.57 3.91
N TYR A 124 -0.19 2.75 2.99
CA TYR A 124 0.63 2.21 1.92
C TYR A 124 0.01 2.52 0.57
N ALA A 125 0.86 2.75 -0.42
CA ALA A 125 0.52 2.77 -1.84
C ALA A 125 1.36 1.72 -2.55
N ALA A 126 0.77 1.00 -3.50
CA ALA A 126 1.44 -0.01 -4.29
C ALA A 126 1.00 0.04 -5.74
N VAL A 127 1.90 -0.32 -6.64
CA VAL A 127 1.61 -0.48 -8.06
C VAL A 127 2.54 -1.53 -8.65
N TYR A 128 2.03 -2.31 -9.60
CA TYR A 128 2.87 -3.15 -10.45
C TYR A 128 3.26 -2.37 -11.70
N ILE A 129 4.55 -2.33 -12.00
CA ILE A 129 5.09 -1.64 -13.18
C ILE A 129 5.57 -2.72 -14.15
N ASP A 130 4.91 -2.82 -15.30
CA ASP A 130 5.35 -3.69 -16.38
C ASP A 130 6.36 -2.97 -17.26
N SER A 131 7.56 -3.55 -17.38
CA SER A 131 8.65 -3.00 -18.19
C SER A 131 9.10 -4.01 -19.23
N ILE A 132 9.12 -3.63 -20.50
CA ILE A 132 9.56 -4.53 -21.58
C ILE A 132 11.07 -4.86 -21.54
N ARG A 133 11.85 -4.07 -20.80
CA ARG A 133 13.31 -4.19 -20.67
C ARG A 133 13.78 -3.77 -19.28
N ASP A 134 15.01 -4.09 -18.94
CA ASP A 134 15.65 -3.48 -17.77
C ASP A 134 15.74 -1.96 -17.97
N ALA A 135 15.36 -1.20 -16.96
CA ALA A 135 15.27 0.26 -17.03
C ALA A 135 15.44 0.91 -15.66
N ALA A 136 15.71 2.22 -15.64
CA ALA A 136 15.70 3.00 -14.41
C ALA A 136 14.54 3.99 -14.44
N LEU A 137 13.81 4.09 -13.32
CA LEU A 137 12.76 5.06 -13.09
C LEU A 137 13.24 6.06 -12.04
N PHE A 138 13.20 7.36 -12.34
CA PHE A 138 13.48 8.39 -11.36
C PHE A 138 12.20 8.76 -10.60
N LEU A 139 12.18 8.51 -9.30
CA LEU A 139 11.07 8.79 -8.42
C LEU A 139 11.37 10.04 -7.59
N ASP A 140 10.63 11.12 -7.83
CA ASP A 140 10.64 12.36 -7.04
C ASP A 140 9.29 12.45 -6.32
N MET A 141 9.29 12.30 -4.99
CA MET A 141 8.09 12.28 -4.18
C MET A 141 8.18 13.31 -3.06
N GLU A 142 7.04 13.89 -2.70
CA GLU A 142 6.93 14.80 -1.56
C GLU A 142 5.96 14.24 -0.53
N THR A 143 6.43 14.04 0.70
CA THR A 143 5.63 13.53 1.83
C THR A 143 5.96 14.32 3.09
N LEU A 144 4.99 14.67 3.92
CA LEU A 144 5.27 15.50 5.11
C LEU A 144 6.12 14.78 6.18
N THR A 145 6.09 13.45 6.20
CA THR A 145 6.66 12.63 7.30
C THR A 145 7.76 11.68 6.84
N GLY A 146 8.22 11.83 5.59
CA GLY A 146 9.11 10.88 4.94
C GLY A 146 8.38 9.68 4.33
N ALA A 147 9.13 8.76 3.75
CA ALA A 147 8.64 7.57 3.09
C ALA A 147 9.59 6.39 3.33
N THR A 148 9.05 5.17 3.32
CA THR A 148 9.83 3.96 3.10
C THR A 148 9.38 3.35 1.79
N VAL A 149 10.34 3.00 0.93
CA VAL A 149 10.08 2.51 -0.43
C VAL A 149 10.73 1.14 -0.60
N TRP A 150 9.95 0.21 -1.13
CA TRP A 150 10.40 -1.11 -1.55
C TRP A 150 10.19 -1.29 -3.05
N VAL A 151 11.16 -1.92 -3.69
CA VAL A 151 11.12 -2.30 -5.10
C VAL A 151 11.37 -3.79 -5.17
N ASN A 152 10.44 -4.55 -5.73
CA ASN A 152 10.54 -6.02 -5.81
C ASN A 152 10.86 -6.67 -4.45
N HIS A 153 10.21 -6.16 -3.41
CA HIS A 153 10.36 -6.60 -2.01
C HIS A 153 11.70 -6.24 -1.33
N GLU A 154 12.60 -5.55 -2.02
CA GLU A 154 13.84 -5.04 -1.44
C GLU A 154 13.66 -3.58 -1.03
N MET A 155 14.07 -3.22 0.19
CA MET A 155 13.98 -1.84 0.67
C MET A 155 14.99 -0.97 -0.10
N ALA A 156 14.49 -0.04 -0.89
CA ALA A 156 15.29 0.85 -1.72
C ALA A 156 15.52 2.22 -1.05
N LEU A 157 14.60 2.65 -0.19
CA LEU A 157 14.70 3.89 0.57
C LEU A 157 14.03 3.74 1.93
N ARG A 158 14.63 4.35 2.94
CA ARG A 158 13.97 4.69 4.21
C ARG A 158 14.38 6.11 4.57
N SER A 159 13.45 7.05 4.54
CA SER A 159 13.72 8.42 4.97
C SER A 159 14.28 8.42 6.40
N ALA A 160 15.42 9.07 6.57
CA ALA A 160 15.98 9.28 7.89
C ALA A 160 15.09 10.26 8.67
N PRO A 161 14.99 10.11 10.00
CA PRO A 161 14.37 11.13 10.80
C PRO A 161 15.11 12.47 10.68
N GLY A 162 14.38 13.56 10.54
CA GLY A 162 15.00 14.87 10.34
C GLY A 162 14.05 16.04 10.53
N ALA A 163 14.59 17.24 10.34
CA ALA A 163 13.84 18.48 10.46
C ALA A 163 12.86 18.64 9.30
N LEU A 164 11.69 19.22 9.58
CA LEU A 164 10.72 19.58 8.55
C LEU A 164 11.35 20.54 7.54
N GLY A 165 11.20 20.24 6.25
CA GLY A 165 11.80 20.99 5.14
C GLY A 165 13.13 20.41 4.64
N GLU A 166 13.83 19.64 5.48
CA GLU A 166 14.94 18.78 5.04
C GLU A 166 14.44 17.37 4.71
N THR A 167 13.46 16.91 5.48
CA THR A 167 12.72 15.67 5.20
C THR A 167 11.50 15.96 4.38
N GLY A 168 11.12 14.98 3.56
CA GLY A 168 9.83 15.00 2.91
C GLY A 168 9.84 15.38 1.44
N ARG A 169 11.03 15.56 0.84
CA ARG A 169 11.18 15.39 -0.59
C ARG A 169 12.23 14.32 -0.84
N GLU A 170 11.78 13.18 -1.34
CA GLU A 170 12.64 12.03 -1.57
C GLU A 170 12.87 11.86 -3.06
N LYS A 171 14.14 11.66 -3.43
CA LYS A 171 14.57 11.41 -4.80
C LYS A 171 15.31 10.09 -4.85
N LEU A 172 14.78 9.15 -5.62
CA LEU A 172 15.29 7.79 -5.70
C LEU A 172 15.37 7.33 -7.16
N LEU A 173 16.49 6.74 -7.55
CA LEU A 173 16.60 6.02 -8.82
C LEU A 173 16.24 4.56 -8.59
N VAL A 174 15.07 4.14 -9.09
CA VAL A 174 14.55 2.79 -8.98
C VAL A 174 15.01 1.96 -10.18
N GLN A 175 15.63 0.81 -9.94
CA GLN A 175 15.99 -0.13 -10.99
C GLN A 175 14.84 -1.12 -11.22
N LEU A 176 14.31 -1.14 -12.44
CA LEU A 176 13.27 -2.05 -12.90
C LEU A 176 13.91 -3.16 -13.73
N LYS A 177 13.47 -4.40 -13.51
CA LYS A 177 13.81 -5.55 -14.35
C LYS A 177 12.80 -5.65 -15.50
N SER A 178 13.18 -6.31 -16.59
CA SER A 178 12.23 -6.75 -17.61
C SER A 178 11.13 -7.62 -16.97
N GLY A 179 9.88 -7.35 -17.33
CA GLY A 179 8.67 -7.92 -16.75
C GLY A 179 8.04 -7.04 -15.67
N VAL A 180 7.28 -7.70 -14.78
CA VAL A 180 6.49 -7.04 -13.73
C VAL A 180 7.34 -6.75 -12.50
N ASN A 181 7.34 -5.49 -12.08
CA ASN A 181 8.01 -5.02 -10.87
C ASN A 181 6.98 -4.53 -9.86
N LEU A 182 7.20 -4.73 -8.56
CA LEU A 182 6.37 -4.14 -7.50
C LEU A 182 7.06 -2.89 -6.96
N LEU A 183 6.36 -1.76 -6.96
CA LEU A 183 6.69 -0.59 -6.17
C LEU A 183 5.72 -0.50 -4.99
N LEU A 184 6.24 -0.49 -3.77
CA LEU A 184 5.50 -0.33 -2.53
C LEU A 184 6.05 0.87 -1.76
N ILE A 185 5.16 1.74 -1.27
CA ILE A 185 5.52 2.95 -0.52
C ILE A 185 4.70 2.98 0.76
N LYS A 186 5.39 3.12 1.90
CA LYS A 186 4.79 3.43 3.20
C LYS A 186 5.00 4.89 3.52
N PHE A 187 3.95 5.56 4.00
CA PHE A 187 4.00 6.98 4.34
C PHE A 187 2.96 7.34 5.42
N GLY A 188 3.15 8.49 6.07
CA GLY A 188 2.19 9.04 7.02
C GLY A 188 1.14 9.88 6.30
N GLY A 189 -0.12 9.51 6.48
CA GLY A 189 -1.26 10.31 6.09
C GLY A 189 -1.57 11.37 7.16
N LEU A 190 -1.46 12.64 6.79
CA LEU A 190 -1.88 13.79 7.58
C LEU A 190 -3.10 14.43 6.92
N ARG A 191 -4.00 14.99 7.74
CA ARG A 191 -5.06 15.86 7.22
C ARG A 191 -4.41 17.15 6.76
N TYR A 192 -4.43 17.41 5.46
CA TYR A 192 -4.09 18.72 4.91
C TYR A 192 -5.39 19.50 4.73
N GLU A 193 -5.68 20.44 5.64
CA GLU A 193 -6.66 21.47 5.35
C GLU A 193 -5.98 22.46 4.40
N ARG A 194 -6.42 22.50 3.14
CA ARG A 194 -6.07 23.63 2.28
C ARG A 194 -6.68 24.87 2.95
N ALA A 195 -5.81 25.73 3.46
CA ALA A 195 -6.18 27.08 3.91
C ALA A 195 -6.73 27.92 2.75
#